data_AF-A0A7C7SZE6-F1
#
_entry.id   AF-A0A7C7SZE6-F1
#
_cell.length_a   1.000
_cell.length_b   1.000
_cell.length_c   1.000
_cell.angle_alpha   90.00
_cell.angle_beta   90.00
_cell.angle_gamma   90.00
#
_symmetry.space_group_name_H-M   'P 1'
#
loop_
_entity.id
_entity.type
_entity.pdbx_description
1 polymer ?
#
loop_
_entity_poly.entity_id
_entity_poly.type
_entity_poly.pdbx_seq_one_letter_code
_entity_poly.pdbx_strand_id
1 'polypeptide(L)'
;MNRNPLTIAPTLCLLLGSLLTPAVSSRVVADEFTEAVAAIEKIGGSVRPVGDTWDVDFHLRGRGLTDNGLVHVAALKNIVWLNLSNTKITDAGLGHLKNLKKLRWLHLEKTEIGDEAIGNLASLPNLEYLNLYATKITDKSLERLRGCTKLKRLYVWQTDVTDSGVARLEKRLPELTIVRGVDLSKLAALFPAEVEPTKPKLSLKWIAVSSRFDAPQRSENGINCQIWFENKSKNPVKLQWISYGSGELQFYATLAPGTTRQQNSYSRNAWLITDEDDQPLGYFVAKDDDSLAVIPSQK
;
A
#
# COMPACT_ATOMS: atom_id res chain seq x y z
N MET A 1 27.06 97.25 35.69
CA MET A 1 28.09 96.28 36.14
C MET A 1 27.58 95.58 37.39
N ASN A 2 26.95 94.42 37.26
CA ASN A 2 27.05 93.33 38.24
C ASN A 2 26.43 92.06 37.64
N ARG A 3 27.00 90.91 38.02
CA ARG A 3 26.79 89.59 37.42
C ARG A 3 25.52 88.88 37.94
N ASN A 4 24.93 88.11 37.02
CA ASN A 4 24.14 86.87 37.11
C ASN A 4 23.03 86.69 38.18
N PRO A 5 21.82 86.24 37.76
CA PRO A 5 20.86 85.59 38.64
C PRO A 5 20.99 84.04 38.64
N LEU A 6 20.57 83.46 39.75
CA LEU A 6 20.43 82.04 40.08
C LEU A 6 19.43 81.31 39.17
N THR A 7 19.59 79.99 38.97
CA THR A 7 18.60 78.97 39.44
C THR A 7 19.06 77.50 39.24
N ILE A 8 19.13 76.80 40.38
CA ILE A 8 18.95 75.37 40.75
C ILE A 8 18.84 74.30 39.63
N ALA A 9 19.64 73.23 39.75
CA ALA A 9 19.36 71.89 39.21
C ALA A 9 19.79 70.78 40.19
N PRO A 10 18.99 69.72 40.37
CA PRO A 10 19.48 68.35 40.51
C PRO A 10 19.13 67.60 39.22
N THR A 11 19.90 66.64 38.72
CA THR A 11 19.77 65.23 39.09
C THR A 11 20.71 64.44 38.17
N LEU A 12 21.42 63.47 38.75
CA LEU A 12 21.90 62.20 38.20
C LEU A 12 21.82 62.00 36.67
N CYS A 13 22.97 61.89 35.99
CA CYS A 13 23.04 61.19 34.70
C CYS A 13 24.44 60.68 34.36
N LEU A 14 24.46 59.37 34.08
CA LEU A 14 25.21 58.64 33.04
C LEU A 14 26.73 58.50 33.14
N LEU A 15 27.16 57.23 33.10
CA LEU A 15 28.09 56.59 32.14
C LEU A 15 28.71 55.37 32.87
N LEU A 16 28.71 54.12 32.40
CA LEU A 16 28.34 53.45 31.15
C LEU A 16 28.07 51.99 31.51
N GLY A 17 26.87 51.49 31.22
CA GLY A 17 26.62 50.05 31.12
C GLY A 17 26.81 49.62 29.67
N SER A 18 27.83 48.82 29.39
CA SER A 18 27.93 48.12 28.10
C SER A 18 26.96 46.94 28.10
N LEU A 19 25.75 47.17 27.59
CA LEU A 19 24.87 46.08 27.15
C LEU A 19 25.47 45.41 25.91
N LEU A 20 26.10 44.25 26.09
CA LEU A 20 26.20 43.27 25.00
C LEU A 20 24.79 42.69 24.78
N THR A 21 24.31 42.79 23.54
CA THR A 21 22.93 42.52 23.12
C THR A 21 22.70 41.04 22.76
N PRO A 22 21.45 40.53 22.86
CA PRO A 22 21.07 39.16 22.45
C PRO A 22 20.88 38.97 20.93
N ALA A 23 20.95 40.04 20.12
CA ALA A 23 20.58 40.01 18.70
C ALA A 23 21.53 39.20 17.80
N VAL A 24 22.81 39.08 18.17
CA VAL A 24 23.79 38.28 17.42
C VAL A 24 23.51 36.78 17.59
N SER A 25 23.17 36.35 18.81
CA SER A 25 22.90 34.94 19.12
C SER A 25 21.62 34.43 18.46
N SER A 26 20.55 35.24 18.44
CA SER A 26 19.29 34.85 17.76
C SER A 26 19.44 34.72 16.24
N ARG A 27 20.32 35.53 15.63
CA ARG A 27 20.57 35.49 14.18
C ARG A 27 21.39 34.26 13.79
N VAL A 28 22.44 33.95 14.53
CA VAL A 28 23.26 32.74 14.32
C VAL A 28 22.41 31.47 14.40
N VAL A 29 21.51 31.37 15.39
CA VAL A 29 20.60 30.22 15.53
C VAL A 29 19.62 30.12 14.36
N ALA A 30 19.11 31.25 13.85
CA ALA A 30 18.23 31.26 12.68
C ALA A 30 18.96 30.85 11.39
N ASP A 31 20.21 31.28 11.23
CA ASP A 31 21.06 30.94 10.10
C ASP A 31 21.40 29.43 10.10
N GLU A 32 21.73 28.86 11.27
CA GLU A 32 21.98 27.41 11.43
C GLU A 32 20.77 26.54 11.02
N PHE A 33 19.54 26.94 11.40
CA PHE A 33 18.34 26.21 10.97
C PHE A 33 18.11 26.34 9.47
N THR A 34 18.35 27.51 8.90
CA THR A 34 18.21 27.75 7.46
C THR A 34 19.19 26.88 6.66
N GLU A 35 20.44 26.77 7.12
CA GLU A 35 21.45 25.90 6.52
C GLU A 35 21.08 24.42 6.64
N ALA A 36 20.61 23.98 7.82
CA ALA A 36 20.18 22.60 8.02
C ALA A 36 19.00 22.22 7.12
N VAL A 37 18.00 23.11 6.99
CA VAL A 37 16.86 22.94 6.09
C VAL A 37 17.32 22.83 4.65
N ALA A 38 18.14 23.77 4.17
CA ALA A 38 18.66 23.74 2.81
C ALA A 38 19.49 22.47 2.52
N ALA A 39 20.27 22.01 3.49
CA ALA A 39 21.04 20.78 3.37
C ALA A 39 20.14 19.54 3.27
N ILE A 40 19.07 19.45 4.08
CA ILE A 40 18.07 18.37 4.02
C ILE A 40 17.35 18.37 2.66
N GLU A 41 16.93 19.53 2.18
CA GLU A 41 16.26 19.67 0.87
C GLU A 41 17.16 19.22 -0.28
N LYS A 42 18.45 19.58 -0.23
CA LYS A 42 19.45 19.18 -1.23
C LYS A 42 19.63 17.67 -1.32
N ILE A 43 19.49 16.94 -0.20
CA ILE A 43 19.60 15.47 -0.17
C ILE A 43 18.24 14.76 -0.31
N GLY A 44 17.20 15.49 -0.74
CA GLY A 44 15.91 14.93 -1.10
C GLY A 44 14.91 14.81 0.05
N GLY A 45 15.16 15.47 1.18
CA GLY A 45 14.19 15.61 2.26
C GLY A 45 13.25 16.80 2.03
N SER A 46 12.10 16.81 2.69
CA SER A 46 11.28 18.00 2.88
C SER A 46 11.23 18.33 4.37
N VAL A 47 11.23 19.63 4.69
CA VAL A 47 11.13 20.11 6.07
C VAL A 47 9.93 21.04 6.17
N ARG A 48 9.04 20.76 7.14
CA ARG A 48 7.84 21.55 7.38
C ARG A 48 7.80 22.02 8.83
N PRO A 49 7.71 23.33 9.10
CA PRO A 49 7.47 23.82 10.45
C PRO A 49 6.03 23.52 10.88
N VAL A 50 5.86 23.13 12.13
CA VAL A 50 4.57 22.94 12.81
C VAL A 50 4.65 23.63 14.17
N GLY A 51 4.23 24.90 14.24
CA GLY A 51 4.47 25.73 15.41
C GLY A 51 5.97 25.93 15.66
N ASP A 52 6.47 25.55 16.84
CA ASP A 52 7.90 25.60 17.22
C ASP A 52 8.66 24.29 16.92
N THR A 53 8.05 23.38 16.16
CA THR A 53 8.55 22.03 15.87
C THR A 53 8.68 21.76 14.38
N TRP A 54 9.29 20.62 14.03
CA TRP A 54 9.59 20.24 12.67
C TRP A 54 9.05 18.84 12.32
N ASP A 55 8.52 18.74 11.11
CA ASP A 55 8.29 17.48 10.41
C ASP A 55 9.32 17.36 9.28
N VAL A 56 9.96 16.19 9.17
CA VAL A 56 10.97 15.91 8.14
C VAL A 56 10.62 14.62 7.39
N ASP A 57 10.52 14.69 6.06
CA ASP A 57 10.12 13.56 5.20
C ASP A 57 11.14 13.26 4.10
N PHE A 58 11.48 11.98 3.89
CA PHE A 58 12.34 11.49 2.80
C PHE A 58 11.64 10.52 1.83
N HIS A 59 10.36 10.22 1.99
CA HIS A 59 9.66 9.11 1.30
C HIS A 59 9.73 9.16 -0.23
N LEU A 60 9.62 10.34 -0.83
CA LEU A 60 9.52 10.48 -2.30
C LEU A 60 10.86 10.67 -3.01
N ARG A 61 11.78 11.44 -2.42
CA ARG A 61 13.03 11.87 -3.07
C ARG A 61 14.30 11.44 -2.31
N GLY A 62 14.15 10.91 -1.11
CA GLY A 62 15.25 10.61 -0.20
C GLY A 62 15.87 9.22 -0.32
N ARG A 63 15.56 8.43 -1.37
CA ARG A 63 16.04 7.04 -1.49
C ARG A 63 17.56 6.89 -1.44
N GLY A 64 18.30 7.96 -1.77
CA GLY A 64 19.76 8.02 -1.69
C GLY A 64 20.33 8.44 -0.33
N LEU A 65 19.48 8.77 0.66
CA LEU A 65 19.92 9.18 1.99
C LEU A 65 20.70 8.04 2.66
N THR A 66 21.87 8.38 3.19
CA THR A 66 22.75 7.51 3.97
C THR A 66 22.97 8.11 5.37
N ASP A 67 23.59 7.34 6.27
CA ASP A 67 23.82 7.72 7.67
C ASP A 67 24.45 9.12 7.83
N ASN A 68 25.41 9.47 6.97
CA ASN A 68 26.08 10.77 6.99
C ASN A 68 25.11 11.94 6.82
N GLY A 69 24.03 11.76 6.04
CA GLY A 69 23.03 12.81 5.82
C GLY A 69 22.20 13.14 7.05
N LEU A 70 22.11 12.22 8.03
CA LEU A 70 21.34 12.44 9.26
C LEU A 70 21.95 13.50 10.18
N VAL A 71 23.20 13.93 9.96
CA VAL A 71 23.79 15.05 10.70
C VAL A 71 22.96 16.33 10.53
N HIS A 72 22.44 16.59 9.33
CA HIS A 72 21.62 17.77 9.04
C HIS A 72 20.25 17.65 9.70
N VAL A 73 19.65 16.45 9.68
CA VAL A 73 18.39 16.17 10.40
C VAL A 73 18.56 16.39 11.89
N ALA A 74 19.67 15.90 12.47
CA ALA A 74 19.95 16.03 13.89
C ALA A 74 20.25 17.47 14.34
N ALA A 75 20.50 18.41 13.43
CA ALA A 75 20.62 19.84 13.75
C ALA A 75 19.26 20.43 14.17
N LEU A 76 18.16 19.93 13.62
CA LEU A 76 16.80 20.34 13.98
C LEU A 76 16.36 19.65 15.29
N LYS A 77 16.67 20.25 16.45
CA LYS A 77 16.44 19.62 17.78
C LYS A 77 14.97 19.37 18.13
N ASN A 78 14.06 20.12 17.52
CA ASN A 78 12.62 20.07 17.80
C ASN A 78 11.84 19.25 16.77
N ILE A 79 12.44 18.23 16.16
CA ILE A 79 11.70 17.31 15.29
C ILE A 79 10.69 16.50 16.12
N VAL A 80 9.45 16.44 15.62
CA VAL A 80 8.36 15.66 16.21
C VAL A 80 7.97 14.49 15.32
N TRP A 81 8.05 14.66 14.00
CA TRP A 81 7.76 13.63 13.01
C TRP A 81 8.94 13.47 12.05
N LEU A 82 9.43 12.23 11.89
CA LEU A 82 10.55 11.92 11.03
C LEU A 82 10.24 10.69 10.18
N ASN A 83 10.34 10.84 8.86
CA ASN A 83 10.22 9.74 7.92
C ASN A 83 11.48 9.48 7.14
N LEU A 84 12.09 8.32 7.42
CA LEU A 84 13.28 7.78 6.78
C LEU A 84 12.96 6.49 6.00
N SER A 85 11.69 6.23 5.70
CA SER A 85 11.29 5.03 4.98
C SER A 85 11.95 4.95 3.59
N ASN A 86 12.32 3.74 3.17
CA ASN A 86 12.93 3.44 1.87
C ASN A 86 14.25 4.21 1.61
N THR A 87 15.02 4.45 2.66
CA THR A 87 16.36 5.06 2.60
C THR A 87 17.45 4.02 2.89
N LYS A 88 18.73 4.38 2.71
CA LYS A 88 19.89 3.51 2.98
C LYS A 88 20.43 3.69 4.39
N ILE A 89 19.55 4.03 5.34
CA ILE A 89 19.93 4.20 6.75
C ILE A 89 20.22 2.85 7.37
N THR A 90 21.31 2.79 8.13
CA THR A 90 21.77 1.63 8.91
C THR A 90 21.75 1.95 10.40
N ASP A 91 22.15 0.97 11.23
CA ASP A 91 22.23 1.12 12.68
C ASP A 91 23.11 2.29 13.12
N ALA A 92 24.18 2.58 12.36
CA ALA A 92 25.09 3.68 12.66
C ALA A 92 24.40 5.05 12.53
N GLY A 93 23.53 5.21 11.53
CA GLY A 93 22.79 6.44 11.30
C GLY A 93 21.86 6.81 12.44
N LEU A 94 21.21 5.83 13.08
CA LEU A 94 20.28 6.11 14.18
C LEU A 94 20.95 6.67 15.43
N GLY A 95 22.29 6.55 15.54
CA GLY A 95 23.06 7.23 16.58
C GLY A 95 22.89 8.75 16.57
N HIS A 96 22.63 9.36 15.41
CA HIS A 96 22.36 10.79 15.28
C HIS A 96 21.02 11.22 15.89
N LEU A 97 20.05 10.30 16.03
CA LEU A 97 18.70 10.62 16.47
C LEU A 97 18.53 10.62 17.99
N LYS A 98 19.50 10.10 18.76
CA LYS A 98 19.41 9.90 20.23
C LYS A 98 19.03 11.16 21.03
N ASN A 99 19.32 12.33 20.48
CA ASN A 99 19.08 13.64 21.12
C ASN A 99 17.80 14.33 20.65
N LEU A 100 17.02 13.73 19.74
CA LEU A 100 15.74 14.27 19.28
C LEU A 100 14.65 13.99 20.32
N LYS A 101 14.74 14.62 21.49
CA LYS A 101 13.88 14.32 22.66
C LYS A 101 12.41 14.67 22.44
N LYS A 102 12.07 15.49 21.44
CA LYS A 102 10.70 15.80 21.03
C LYS A 102 10.12 14.79 20.00
N LEU A 103 10.91 13.83 19.50
CA LEU A 103 10.46 12.90 18.47
C LEU A 103 9.35 11.99 19.00
N ARG A 104 8.24 11.95 18.25
CA ARG A 104 7.02 11.18 18.59
C ARG A 104 6.68 10.15 17.52
N TRP A 105 6.93 10.46 16.24
CA TRP A 105 6.67 9.58 15.11
C TRP A 105 7.94 9.31 14.32
N LEU A 106 8.29 8.03 14.21
CA LEU A 106 9.46 7.59 13.45
C LEU A 106 9.10 6.46 12.48
N HIS A 107 9.29 6.75 11.19
CA HIS A 107 9.12 5.82 10.08
C HIS A 107 10.49 5.34 9.60
N LEU A 108 10.73 4.03 9.68
CA LEU A 108 12.00 3.34 9.31
C LEU A 108 11.75 2.17 8.35
N GLU A 109 10.58 2.12 7.73
CA GLU A 109 10.17 1.06 6.83
C GLU A 109 11.20 0.84 5.73
N LYS A 110 11.55 -0.41 5.43
CA LYS A 110 12.46 -0.76 4.32
C LYS A 110 13.81 -0.02 4.38
N THR A 111 14.34 0.15 5.58
CA THR A 111 15.73 0.57 5.82
C THR A 111 16.60 -0.65 6.12
N GLU A 112 17.92 -0.46 6.25
CA GLU A 112 18.87 -1.56 6.45
C GLU A 112 19.17 -1.84 7.94
N ILE A 113 18.34 -1.30 8.84
CA ILE A 113 18.53 -1.41 10.29
C ILE A 113 18.29 -2.82 10.83
N GLY A 114 19.00 -3.16 11.90
CA GLY A 114 18.87 -4.37 12.72
C GLY A 114 18.74 -4.06 14.21
N ASP A 115 19.06 -5.03 15.05
CA ASP A 115 18.77 -4.95 16.49
C ASP A 115 19.59 -3.89 17.24
N GLU A 116 20.79 -3.52 16.76
CA GLU A 116 21.64 -2.54 17.45
C GLU A 116 21.11 -1.12 17.29
N ALA A 117 20.43 -0.82 16.17
CA ALA A 117 19.75 0.46 15.94
C ALA A 117 18.80 0.85 17.09
N ILE A 118 18.08 -0.15 17.61
CA ILE A 118 17.01 0.06 18.60
C ILE A 118 17.54 0.56 19.95
N GLY A 119 18.79 0.24 20.30
CA GLY A 119 19.43 0.78 21.50
C GLY A 119 19.43 2.31 21.54
N ASN A 120 19.63 2.96 20.39
CA ASN A 120 19.62 4.42 20.28
C ASN A 120 18.20 4.99 20.43
N LEU A 121 17.20 4.30 19.89
CA LEU A 121 15.79 4.71 19.92
C LEU A 121 15.14 4.52 21.29
N ALA A 122 15.56 3.51 22.05
CA ALA A 122 15.04 3.21 23.38
C ALA A 122 15.20 4.38 24.38
N SER A 123 16.10 5.31 24.09
CA SER A 123 16.37 6.51 24.90
C SER A 123 15.50 7.73 24.56
N LEU A 124 14.55 7.61 23.63
CA LEU A 124 13.66 8.68 23.20
C LEU A 124 12.40 8.70 24.10
N PRO A 125 12.27 9.71 24.99
CA PRO A 125 11.27 9.67 26.07
C PRO A 125 9.83 9.94 25.61
N ASN A 126 9.66 10.38 24.36
CA ASN A 126 8.37 10.80 23.80
C ASN A 126 7.95 10.00 22.57
N LEU A 127 8.66 8.93 22.22
CA LEU A 127 8.32 8.13 21.05
C LEU A 127 6.98 7.41 21.25
N GLU A 128 6.01 7.70 20.38
CA GLU A 128 4.64 7.17 20.44
C GLU A 128 4.34 6.22 19.27
N TYR A 129 5.00 6.41 18.13
CA TYR A 129 4.83 5.61 16.93
C TYR A 129 6.20 5.22 16.37
N LEU A 130 6.36 3.92 16.10
CA LEU A 130 7.55 3.36 15.48
C LEU A 130 7.15 2.34 14.41
N ASN A 131 7.59 2.57 13.18
CA ASN A 131 7.38 1.60 12.09
C ASN A 131 8.70 0.99 11.64
N LEU A 132 8.83 -0.33 11.85
CA LEU A 132 10.00 -1.15 11.52
C LEU A 132 9.68 -2.18 10.43
N TYR A 133 8.59 -1.96 9.67
CA TYR A 133 8.18 -2.85 8.59
C TYR A 133 9.32 -3.12 7.59
N ALA A 134 9.51 -4.40 7.24
CA ALA A 134 10.53 -4.83 6.28
C ALA A 134 11.96 -4.39 6.63
N THR A 135 12.33 -4.52 7.91
CA THR A 135 13.70 -4.32 8.43
C THR A 135 14.25 -5.64 8.99
N LYS A 136 15.53 -5.66 9.42
CA LYS A 136 16.24 -6.87 9.87
C LYS A 136 16.18 -7.06 11.39
N ILE A 137 15.15 -6.54 12.05
CA ILE A 137 14.99 -6.67 13.51
C ILE A 137 14.52 -8.07 13.89
N THR A 138 14.86 -8.49 15.11
CA THR A 138 14.44 -9.75 15.72
C THR A 138 13.77 -9.50 17.07
N ASP A 139 13.40 -10.57 17.78
CA ASP A 139 12.97 -10.53 19.18
C ASP A 139 13.90 -9.73 20.11
N LYS A 140 15.22 -9.63 19.80
CA LYS A 140 16.17 -8.85 20.61
C LYS A 140 15.83 -7.37 20.62
N SER A 141 15.34 -6.82 19.51
CA SER A 141 14.83 -5.45 19.43
C SER A 141 13.68 -5.22 20.40
N LEU A 142 12.75 -6.15 20.50
CA LEU A 142 11.58 -6.02 21.36
C LEU A 142 11.96 -5.98 22.84
N GLU A 143 12.98 -6.74 23.26
CA GLU A 143 13.51 -6.68 24.63
C GLU A 143 14.04 -5.28 24.97
N ARG A 144 14.69 -4.60 24.01
CA ARG A 144 15.20 -3.22 24.18
C ARG A 144 14.09 -2.16 24.18
N LEU A 145 12.99 -2.38 23.44
CA LEU A 145 11.85 -1.46 23.38
C LEU A 145 11.00 -1.41 24.65
N ARG A 146 11.24 -2.29 25.64
CA ARG A 146 10.53 -2.28 26.93
C ARG A 146 10.65 -0.95 27.69
N GLY A 147 11.68 -0.16 27.43
CA GLY A 147 11.88 1.17 28.01
C GLY A 147 11.06 2.29 27.36
N CYS A 148 10.49 2.06 26.18
CA CYS A 148 9.68 3.04 25.46
C CYS A 148 8.23 3.04 25.97
N THR A 149 8.04 3.45 27.23
CA THR A 149 6.73 3.35 27.91
C THR A 149 5.62 4.22 27.32
N LYS A 150 5.97 5.20 26.47
CA LYS A 150 5.00 6.03 25.72
C LYS A 150 4.65 5.48 24.35
N LEU A 151 5.29 4.39 23.91
CA LEU A 151 5.03 3.80 22.60
C LEU A 151 3.61 3.24 22.57
N LYS A 152 2.80 3.73 21.62
CA LYS A 152 1.39 3.34 21.44
C LYS A 152 1.20 2.42 20.25
N ARG A 153 2.01 2.59 19.20
CA ARG A 153 1.95 1.77 17.99
C ARG A 153 3.33 1.34 17.53
N LEU A 154 3.48 0.04 17.33
CA LEU A 154 4.69 -0.59 16.82
C LEU A 154 4.33 -1.47 15.63
N TYR A 155 4.96 -1.25 14.48
CA TYR A 155 4.76 -2.07 13.28
C TYR A 155 6.00 -2.91 13.02
N VAL A 156 5.83 -4.23 12.93
CA VAL A 156 6.93 -5.21 12.79
C VAL A 156 6.65 -6.27 11.72
N TRP A 157 5.75 -5.98 10.79
CA TRP A 157 5.47 -6.89 9.68
C TRP A 157 6.69 -7.05 8.76
N GLN A 158 6.85 -8.24 8.15
CA GLN A 158 8.00 -8.59 7.32
C GLN A 158 9.35 -8.38 8.04
N THR A 159 9.41 -8.75 9.31
CA THR A 159 10.65 -8.81 10.11
C THR A 159 10.81 -10.22 10.69
N ASP A 160 11.93 -10.49 11.35
CA ASP A 160 12.19 -11.77 12.03
C ASP A 160 11.64 -11.82 13.47
N VAL A 161 10.72 -10.91 13.80
CA VAL A 161 10.01 -10.90 15.09
C VAL A 161 8.99 -12.04 15.18
N THR A 162 9.11 -12.83 16.24
CA THR A 162 8.26 -14.00 16.48
C THR A 162 7.03 -13.68 17.34
N ASP A 163 6.04 -14.57 17.31
CA ASP A 163 4.86 -14.52 18.20
C ASP A 163 5.27 -14.49 19.68
N SER A 164 6.32 -15.24 20.03
CA SER A 164 6.84 -15.30 21.39
C SER A 164 7.43 -13.96 21.83
N GLY A 165 8.19 -13.29 20.97
CA GLY A 165 8.75 -11.97 21.23
C GLY A 165 7.65 -10.92 21.48
N VAL A 166 6.62 -10.93 20.64
CA VAL A 166 5.46 -10.05 20.77
C VAL A 166 4.73 -10.29 22.08
N ALA A 167 4.40 -11.54 22.41
CA ALA A 167 3.73 -11.89 23.66
C ALA A 167 4.52 -11.46 24.91
N ARG A 168 5.86 -11.49 24.86
CA ARG A 168 6.71 -10.96 25.95
C ARG A 168 6.63 -9.44 26.06
N LEU A 169 6.57 -8.71 24.95
CA LEU A 169 6.48 -7.25 24.96
C LEU A 169 5.09 -6.77 25.38
N GLU A 170 4.01 -7.40 24.92
CA GLU A 170 2.63 -7.08 25.31
C GLU A 170 2.40 -7.23 26.82
N LYS A 171 2.97 -8.27 27.43
CA LYS A 171 2.95 -8.43 28.89
C LYS A 171 3.60 -7.27 29.63
N ARG A 172 4.58 -6.60 29.01
CA ARG A 172 5.32 -5.48 29.61
C ARG A 172 4.67 -4.13 29.32
N LEU A 173 4.09 -3.97 28.14
CA LEU A 173 3.45 -2.75 27.63
C LEU A 173 2.03 -3.11 27.16
N PRO A 174 1.05 -3.27 28.07
CA PRO A 174 -0.28 -3.79 27.74
C PRO A 174 -1.12 -2.83 26.89
N GLU A 175 -0.77 -1.54 26.86
CA GLU A 175 -1.45 -0.52 26.03
C GLU A 175 -0.80 -0.37 24.63
N LEU A 176 0.33 -1.05 24.37
CA LEU A 176 1.02 -0.99 23.08
C LEU A 176 0.27 -1.83 22.04
N THR A 177 -0.16 -1.19 20.95
CA THR A 177 -0.66 -1.91 19.78
C THR A 177 0.51 -2.36 18.90
N ILE A 178 0.69 -3.68 18.76
CA ILE A 178 1.70 -4.26 17.87
C ILE A 178 1.03 -4.76 16.58
N VAL A 179 1.40 -4.17 15.45
CA VAL A 179 0.87 -4.51 14.13
C VAL A 179 1.87 -5.40 13.39
N ARG A 180 1.44 -6.62 13.07
CA ARG A 180 2.27 -7.66 12.43
C ARG A 180 1.88 -7.96 10.99
N GLY A 181 1.06 -7.09 10.39
CA GLY A 181 0.48 -7.29 9.06
C GLY A 181 -0.78 -8.13 9.12
N VAL A 182 -1.30 -8.48 7.94
CA VAL A 182 -2.49 -9.34 7.80
C VAL A 182 -2.02 -10.78 7.60
N ASP A 183 -2.46 -11.67 8.48
CA ASP A 183 -2.33 -13.11 8.30
C ASP A 183 -3.37 -13.57 7.27
N LEU A 184 -2.94 -13.63 6.01
CA LEU A 184 -3.82 -14.00 4.89
C LEU A 184 -4.34 -15.42 5.01
N SER A 185 -3.66 -16.31 5.74
CA SER A 185 -4.14 -17.67 5.99
C SER A 185 -5.37 -17.67 6.90
N LYS A 186 -5.40 -16.77 7.90
CA LYS A 186 -6.60 -16.54 8.71
C LYS A 186 -7.73 -15.88 7.92
N LEU A 187 -7.39 -15.02 6.96
CA LEU A 187 -8.37 -14.40 6.08
C LEU A 187 -9.01 -15.41 5.12
N ALA A 188 -8.21 -16.32 4.54
CA ALA A 188 -8.69 -17.38 3.66
C ALA A 188 -9.66 -18.34 4.36
N ALA A 189 -9.54 -18.52 5.68
CA ALA A 189 -10.51 -19.31 6.45
C ALA A 189 -11.88 -18.60 6.61
N LEU A 190 -11.93 -17.27 6.45
CA LEU A 190 -13.17 -16.49 6.51
C LEU A 190 -13.90 -16.43 5.17
N PHE A 191 -13.18 -16.68 4.07
CA PHE A 191 -13.74 -16.72 2.72
C PHE A 191 -13.66 -18.15 2.22
N PRO A 192 -14.74 -18.95 2.33
CA PRO A 192 -14.73 -20.31 1.78
C PRO A 192 -14.27 -20.25 0.33
N ALA A 193 -13.39 -21.19 -0.03
CA ALA A 193 -12.86 -21.32 -1.38
C ALA A 193 -14.02 -21.16 -2.39
N GLU A 194 -13.81 -20.24 -3.33
CA GLU A 194 -14.69 -19.88 -4.45
C GLU A 194 -15.84 -20.88 -4.65
N VAL A 195 -17.06 -20.46 -4.30
CA VAL A 195 -18.27 -21.27 -4.51
C VAL A 195 -18.22 -21.78 -5.94
N GLU A 196 -18.08 -23.10 -6.14
CA GLU A 196 -18.09 -23.67 -7.48
C GLU A 196 -19.28 -23.09 -8.23
N PRO A 197 -19.09 -22.53 -9.43
CA PRO A 197 -20.14 -21.82 -10.11
C PRO A 197 -21.32 -22.77 -10.28
N THR A 198 -22.42 -22.48 -9.57
CA THR A 198 -23.61 -23.32 -9.58
C THR A 198 -24.11 -23.41 -11.01
N LYS A 199 -24.25 -24.64 -11.55
CA LYS A 199 -24.79 -24.84 -12.90
C LYS A 199 -26.04 -23.98 -13.08
N PRO A 200 -26.13 -23.18 -14.16
CA PRO A 200 -27.25 -22.26 -14.33
C PRO A 200 -28.59 -23.01 -14.42
N LYS A 201 -29.63 -22.38 -13.88
CA LYS A 201 -31.00 -22.92 -13.88
C LYS A 201 -31.68 -22.79 -15.25
N LEU A 202 -31.32 -21.77 -16.02
CA LEU A 202 -31.90 -21.50 -17.34
C LEU A 202 -31.30 -22.47 -18.36
N SER A 203 -32.13 -23.28 -19.02
CA SER A 203 -31.71 -24.16 -20.12
C SER A 203 -32.02 -23.51 -21.47
N LEU A 204 -31.01 -23.39 -22.33
CA LEU A 204 -31.19 -22.92 -23.71
C LEU A 204 -31.90 -23.99 -24.55
N LYS A 205 -32.74 -23.51 -25.47
CA LYS A 205 -33.44 -24.37 -26.43
C LYS A 205 -32.47 -24.79 -27.54
N TRP A 206 -32.26 -26.09 -27.68
CA TRP A 206 -31.60 -26.67 -28.86
C TRP A 206 -32.50 -26.54 -30.10
N ILE A 207 -31.93 -26.07 -31.21
CA ILE A 207 -32.61 -26.02 -32.51
C ILE A 207 -31.75 -26.80 -33.49
N ALA A 208 -32.22 -27.98 -33.89
CA ALA A 208 -31.53 -28.83 -34.87
C ALA A 208 -31.56 -28.18 -36.25
N VAL A 209 -30.46 -28.31 -37.00
CA VAL A 209 -30.36 -27.81 -38.36
C VAL A 209 -29.68 -28.84 -39.26
N SER A 210 -30.01 -28.81 -40.55
CA SER A 210 -29.34 -29.62 -41.58
C SER A 210 -28.42 -28.77 -42.47
N SER A 211 -28.63 -27.46 -42.45
CA SER A 211 -27.85 -26.50 -43.21
C SER A 211 -27.48 -25.32 -42.33
N ARG A 212 -26.32 -24.73 -42.60
CA ARG A 212 -25.89 -23.48 -41.96
C ARG A 212 -26.91 -22.34 -42.18
N PHE A 213 -27.64 -22.39 -43.28
CA PHE A 213 -28.66 -21.39 -43.62
C PHE A 213 -29.93 -21.48 -42.75
N ASP A 214 -30.12 -22.59 -42.03
CA ASP A 214 -31.24 -22.77 -41.09
C ASP A 214 -30.92 -22.16 -39.70
N ALA A 215 -29.67 -21.78 -39.46
CA ALA A 215 -29.23 -21.08 -38.25
C ALA A 215 -29.26 -19.54 -38.45
N PRO A 216 -29.19 -18.75 -37.37
CA PRO A 216 -29.08 -17.29 -37.48
C PRO A 216 -27.89 -16.90 -38.36
N GLN A 217 -28.13 -15.98 -39.29
CA GLN A 217 -27.07 -15.56 -40.22
C GLN A 217 -26.04 -14.64 -39.57
N ARG A 218 -26.38 -14.01 -38.44
CA ARG A 218 -25.49 -13.20 -37.61
C ARG A 218 -25.99 -13.16 -36.17
N SER A 219 -25.10 -12.85 -35.24
CA SER A 219 -25.48 -12.55 -33.85
C SER A 219 -26.02 -11.13 -33.70
N GLU A 220 -26.77 -10.88 -32.64
CA GLU A 220 -27.20 -9.54 -32.22
C GLU A 220 -26.43 -9.10 -30.98
N ASN A 221 -26.15 -7.80 -30.86
CA ASN A 221 -25.49 -7.25 -29.67
C ASN A 221 -26.31 -7.56 -28.41
N GLY A 222 -25.66 -7.93 -27.32
CA GLY A 222 -26.31 -8.22 -26.04
C GLY A 222 -25.47 -7.84 -24.84
N ILE A 223 -25.95 -8.23 -23.67
CA ILE A 223 -25.23 -8.06 -22.40
C ILE A 223 -24.36 -9.28 -22.12
N ASN A 224 -23.30 -9.09 -21.35
CA ASN A 224 -22.38 -10.19 -20.98
C ASN A 224 -23.16 -11.26 -20.20
N CYS A 225 -23.02 -12.53 -20.61
CA CYS A 225 -23.60 -13.69 -19.97
C CYS A 225 -22.65 -14.88 -20.09
N GLN A 226 -22.90 -15.95 -19.32
CA GLN A 226 -22.13 -17.19 -19.41
C GLN A 226 -23.00 -18.35 -19.88
N ILE A 227 -22.41 -19.23 -20.69
CA ILE A 227 -23.05 -20.43 -21.21
C ILE A 227 -22.25 -21.66 -20.80
N TRP A 228 -22.89 -22.64 -20.20
CA TRP A 228 -22.35 -23.96 -19.95
C TRP A 228 -22.79 -24.88 -21.08
N PHE A 229 -21.88 -25.18 -22.00
CA PHE A 229 -22.11 -26.16 -23.04
C PHE A 229 -21.89 -27.56 -22.47
N GLU A 230 -22.89 -28.41 -22.54
CA GLU A 230 -22.82 -29.81 -22.13
C GLU A 230 -22.99 -30.71 -23.35
N ASN A 231 -21.97 -31.48 -23.69
CA ASN A 231 -22.04 -32.42 -24.80
C ASN A 231 -22.62 -33.77 -24.34
N LYS A 232 -23.92 -34.00 -24.56
CA LYS A 232 -24.57 -35.31 -24.34
C LYS A 232 -24.65 -36.15 -25.61
N SER A 233 -23.93 -35.78 -26.67
CA SER A 233 -23.78 -36.62 -27.86
C SER A 233 -22.67 -37.66 -27.67
N LYS A 234 -22.61 -38.62 -28.59
CA LYS A 234 -21.59 -39.67 -28.58
C LYS A 234 -20.26 -39.24 -29.23
N ASN A 235 -20.26 -38.11 -29.93
CA ASN A 235 -19.14 -37.64 -30.75
C ASN A 235 -18.63 -36.27 -30.24
N PRO A 236 -17.35 -35.93 -30.47
CA PRO A 236 -16.88 -34.56 -30.29
C PRO A 236 -17.69 -33.59 -31.16
N VAL A 237 -17.88 -32.38 -30.66
CA VAL A 237 -18.56 -31.30 -31.39
C VAL A 237 -17.75 -30.02 -31.33
N LYS A 238 -17.83 -29.19 -32.36
CA LYS A 238 -17.23 -27.85 -32.36
C LYS A 238 -18.27 -26.81 -31.93
N LEU A 239 -17.86 -25.92 -31.05
CA LEU A 239 -18.61 -24.73 -30.65
C LEU A 239 -18.14 -23.57 -31.52
N GLN A 240 -19.05 -22.95 -32.27
CA GLN A 240 -18.74 -21.83 -33.15
C GLN A 240 -19.71 -20.68 -32.89
N TRP A 241 -19.19 -19.50 -32.56
CA TRP A 241 -20.06 -18.32 -32.45
C TRP A 241 -20.17 -17.62 -33.80
N ILE A 242 -21.34 -17.07 -34.10
CA ILE A 242 -21.61 -16.41 -35.37
C ILE A 242 -21.34 -14.91 -35.22
N SER A 243 -20.50 -14.34 -36.07
CA SER A 243 -20.10 -12.93 -35.94
C SER A 243 -21.28 -11.95 -36.10
N TYR A 244 -21.20 -10.78 -35.46
CA TYR A 244 -22.25 -9.74 -35.53
C TYR A 244 -22.40 -9.14 -36.93
N GLY A 245 -21.27 -8.97 -37.63
CA GLY A 245 -21.20 -8.28 -38.92
C GLY A 245 -21.40 -9.23 -40.09
N SER A 246 -20.30 -9.87 -40.51
CA SER A 246 -20.22 -10.74 -41.68
C SER A 246 -21.01 -12.05 -41.56
N GLY A 247 -21.42 -12.43 -40.34
CA GLY A 247 -22.03 -13.74 -40.10
C GLY A 247 -21.03 -14.89 -40.21
N GLU A 248 -19.73 -14.60 -40.22
CA GLU A 248 -18.68 -15.61 -40.25
C GLU A 248 -18.70 -16.45 -38.97
N LEU A 249 -18.43 -17.75 -39.14
CA LEU A 249 -18.28 -18.65 -38.02
C LEU A 249 -16.91 -18.44 -37.39
N GLN A 250 -16.91 -18.32 -36.07
CA GLN A 250 -15.71 -18.12 -35.29
C GLN A 250 -15.56 -19.33 -34.38
N PHE A 251 -14.63 -20.21 -34.77
CA PHE A 251 -14.31 -21.41 -34.00
C PHE A 251 -13.87 -21.01 -32.60
N TYR A 252 -14.43 -21.69 -31.61
CA TYR A 252 -14.12 -21.42 -30.22
C TYR A 252 -13.47 -22.60 -29.52
N ALA A 253 -14.07 -23.79 -29.59
CA ALA A 253 -13.53 -24.98 -28.94
C ALA A 253 -14.13 -26.26 -29.53
N THR A 254 -13.41 -27.36 -29.37
CA THR A 254 -13.96 -28.71 -29.48
C THR A 254 -14.36 -29.21 -28.09
N LEU A 255 -15.55 -29.81 -27.99
CA LEU A 255 -16.11 -30.33 -26.73
C LEU A 255 -16.31 -31.84 -26.84
N ALA A 256 -15.55 -32.61 -26.05
CA ALA A 256 -15.60 -34.06 -26.05
C ALA A 256 -16.93 -34.61 -25.47
N PRO A 257 -17.35 -35.83 -25.83
CA PRO A 257 -18.53 -36.48 -25.25
C PRO A 257 -18.52 -36.49 -23.72
N GLY A 258 -19.66 -36.16 -23.10
CA GLY A 258 -19.84 -36.16 -21.65
C GLY A 258 -19.19 -34.98 -20.92
N THR A 259 -18.50 -34.08 -21.62
CA THR A 259 -17.82 -32.93 -21.00
C THR A 259 -18.72 -31.69 -20.96
N THR A 260 -18.43 -30.82 -19.99
CA THR A 260 -19.06 -29.50 -19.86
C THR A 260 -18.00 -28.41 -19.99
N ARG A 261 -18.33 -27.32 -20.69
CA ARG A 261 -17.48 -26.14 -20.79
C ARG A 261 -18.27 -24.88 -20.50
N GLN A 262 -17.78 -24.08 -19.55
CA GLN A 262 -18.26 -22.73 -19.30
C GLN A 262 -17.64 -21.76 -20.28
N GLN A 263 -18.44 -20.82 -20.78
CA GLN A 263 -18.00 -19.84 -21.76
C GLN A 263 -18.67 -18.48 -21.61
N ASN A 264 -17.87 -17.42 -21.55
CA ASN A 264 -18.38 -16.05 -21.67
C ASN A 264 -18.94 -15.81 -23.08
N SER A 265 -20.10 -15.15 -23.15
CA SER A 265 -20.75 -14.74 -24.39
C SER A 265 -21.53 -13.44 -24.17
N TYR A 266 -22.37 -13.10 -25.15
CA TYR A 266 -23.32 -12.02 -25.05
C TYR A 266 -24.71 -12.55 -25.35
N SER A 267 -25.72 -11.99 -24.66
CA SER A 267 -27.10 -12.38 -24.92
C SER A 267 -27.46 -12.15 -26.38
N ARG A 268 -28.36 -12.97 -26.93
CA ARG A 268 -28.71 -12.99 -28.36
C ARG A 268 -27.57 -13.40 -29.31
N ASN A 269 -26.40 -13.79 -28.81
CA ASN A 269 -25.40 -14.46 -29.65
C ASN A 269 -25.90 -15.83 -30.10
N ALA A 270 -25.73 -16.11 -31.38
CA ALA A 270 -25.98 -17.42 -31.95
C ALA A 270 -24.70 -18.27 -31.87
N TRP A 271 -24.85 -19.48 -31.34
CA TRP A 271 -23.80 -20.49 -31.25
C TRP A 271 -24.19 -21.68 -32.10
N LEU A 272 -23.51 -21.85 -33.23
CA LEU A 272 -23.65 -23.01 -34.09
C LEU A 272 -22.78 -24.15 -33.55
N ILE A 273 -23.38 -25.33 -33.46
CA ILE A 273 -22.72 -26.56 -33.09
C ILE A 273 -22.57 -27.40 -34.36
N THR A 274 -21.33 -27.81 -34.65
CA THR A 274 -21.01 -28.66 -35.79
C THR A 274 -20.34 -29.94 -35.32
N ASP A 275 -20.27 -30.95 -36.18
CA ASP A 275 -19.35 -32.07 -35.99
C ASP A 275 -17.90 -31.67 -36.35
N GLU A 276 -17.02 -32.67 -36.39
CA GLU A 276 -15.60 -32.48 -36.68
C GLU A 276 -15.33 -32.08 -38.14
N ASP A 277 -16.25 -32.41 -39.06
CA ASP A 277 -16.19 -32.10 -40.50
C ASP A 277 -16.95 -30.81 -40.86
N ASP A 278 -17.22 -29.98 -39.85
CA ASP A 278 -17.94 -28.71 -39.96
C ASP A 278 -19.39 -28.84 -40.49
N GLN A 279 -19.98 -30.04 -40.42
CA GLN A 279 -21.40 -30.21 -40.72
C GLN A 279 -22.26 -29.68 -39.57
N PRO A 280 -23.25 -28.82 -39.86
CA PRO A 280 -24.09 -28.22 -38.84
C PRO A 280 -25.03 -29.27 -38.21
N LEU A 281 -25.07 -29.30 -36.88
CA LEU A 281 -25.93 -30.20 -36.11
C LEU A 281 -27.13 -29.46 -35.51
N GLY A 282 -26.89 -28.23 -35.04
CA GLY A 282 -27.89 -27.42 -34.37
C GLY A 282 -27.28 -26.13 -33.83
N TYR A 283 -28.10 -25.26 -33.25
CA TYR A 283 -27.62 -24.03 -32.64
C TYR A 283 -28.37 -23.68 -31.36
N PHE A 284 -27.79 -22.75 -30.61
CA PHE A 284 -28.40 -22.05 -29.50
C PHE A 284 -28.38 -20.55 -29.73
N VAL A 285 -29.31 -19.85 -29.09
CA VAL A 285 -29.27 -18.39 -28.95
C VAL A 285 -29.17 -18.07 -27.48
N ALA A 286 -28.09 -17.37 -27.10
CA ALA A 286 -27.81 -16.96 -25.73
C ALA A 286 -28.94 -16.08 -25.17
N LYS A 287 -29.12 -16.11 -23.85
CA LYS A 287 -30.08 -15.29 -23.11
C LYS A 287 -29.36 -14.31 -22.21
N ASP A 288 -30.12 -13.39 -21.62
CA ASP A 288 -29.59 -12.35 -20.74
C ASP A 288 -28.99 -12.95 -19.45
N ASP A 289 -29.53 -14.07 -18.98
CA ASP A 289 -29.02 -14.80 -17.82
C ASP A 289 -28.02 -15.91 -18.20
N ASP A 290 -27.19 -16.28 -17.24
CA ASP A 290 -26.34 -17.46 -17.31
C ASP A 290 -27.16 -18.72 -17.61
N SER A 291 -26.69 -19.51 -18.57
CA SER A 291 -27.52 -20.54 -19.20
C SER A 291 -26.78 -21.86 -19.44
N LEU A 292 -27.52 -22.97 -19.41
CA LEU A 292 -27.05 -24.31 -19.76
C LEU A 292 -27.48 -24.65 -21.21
N ALA A 293 -26.52 -24.97 -22.07
CA ALA A 293 -26.73 -25.39 -23.45
C ALA A 293 -26.44 -26.89 -23.59
N VAL A 294 -27.49 -27.71 -23.56
CA VAL A 294 -27.37 -29.18 -23.63
C VAL A 294 -27.42 -29.63 -25.09
N ILE A 295 -26.29 -30.09 -25.62
CA ILE A 295 -26.16 -30.63 -26.97
C ILE A 295 -26.66 -32.09 -26.93
N PRO A 296 -27.77 -32.43 -27.60
CA PRO A 296 -28.36 -33.75 -27.49
C PRO A 296 -27.58 -34.80 -28.29
N SER A 297 -27.79 -36.08 -27.94
CA SER A 297 -27.43 -37.18 -28.83
C SER A 297 -28.21 -37.07 -30.13
N GLN A 298 -27.47 -37.01 -31.26
CA GLN A 298 -28.07 -37.10 -32.59
C GLN A 298 -28.55 -38.54 -32.83
N LYS A 299 -29.65 -38.69 -33.58
CA LYS A 299 -30.19 -40.00 -33.98
C LYS A 299 -29.40 -40.61 -35.12
#